data_AF-A0A966PXM2-F1
#
_entry.id   AF-A0A966PXM2-F1
#
_cell.length_a   1.000
_cell.length_b   1.000
_cell.length_c   1.000
_cell.angle_alpha   90.00
_cell.angle_beta   90.00
_cell.angle_gamma   90.00
#
_symmetry.space_group_name_H-M   'P 1'
#
loop_
_entity.id
_entity.type
_entity.pdbx_description
1 polymer ?
#
loop_
_entity_poly.entity_id
_entity_poly.type
_entity_poly.pdbx_seq_one_letter_code
_entity_poly.pdbx_strand_id
1 'polypeptide(L)'
;MTLKSIYDIDLNSAEGNAGFLNQYKGKVTLIANTTVGCGNANQMEVLQMLQDKYGDKGFQVIAIPTNDYCGPGITKGKWSEGITCGADSQAYGKDVYGTTFGFSEMVGSVPHDKVSETPGINGLGKKNLPPHELYLTIQEHQRAFKAKNINEGTPTESQDYYSYWLNYGFDNGEWMGGNFEKYLVDKDGFVAKHYQCTTLNYDVEATLKENEPTAGLGLGRSRKIFEEEFAVVCQHIEELLAGNTASINPAVDEELAKLSSQSISLA
;
A
#
# COMPACT_ATOMS: atom_id res chain seq x y z
N MET A 1 -20.23 2.81 -14.20
CA MET A 1 -18.95 3.09 -14.87
C MET A 1 -18.06 1.88 -14.63
N THR A 2 -17.33 1.41 -15.63
CA THR A 2 -16.37 0.31 -15.45
C THR A 2 -15.15 0.85 -14.71
N LEU A 3 -14.71 0.17 -13.65
CA LEU A 3 -13.51 0.55 -12.91
C LEU A 3 -12.27 0.44 -13.80
N LYS A 4 -11.35 1.41 -13.69
CA LYS A 4 -10.07 1.39 -14.41
C LYS A 4 -9.06 0.52 -13.66
N SER A 5 -8.28 -0.29 -14.39
CA SER A 5 -7.13 -0.99 -13.82
C SER A 5 -6.03 0.00 -13.47
N ILE A 6 -5.36 -0.18 -12.33
CA ILE A 6 -4.21 0.66 -11.99
C ILE A 6 -3.03 0.48 -12.96
N TYR A 7 -2.94 -0.67 -13.64
CA TYR A 7 -1.85 -0.95 -14.58
C TYR A 7 -1.96 -0.16 -15.88
N ASP A 8 -3.10 0.49 -16.13
CA ASP A 8 -3.33 1.37 -17.29
C ASP A 8 -3.15 2.86 -16.93
N ILE A 9 -2.54 3.15 -15.77
CA ILE A 9 -2.23 4.52 -15.32
C ILE A 9 -0.81 4.87 -15.72
N ASP A 10 -0.65 6.05 -16.31
CA ASP A 10 0.68 6.58 -16.62
C ASP A 10 1.40 6.95 -15.33
N LEU A 11 2.56 6.35 -15.15
CA LEU A 11 3.46 6.60 -14.03
C LEU A 11 4.88 6.33 -14.50
N ASN A 12 5.81 7.22 -14.17
CA ASN A 12 7.22 7.02 -14.47
C ASN A 12 7.90 6.22 -13.35
N SER A 13 8.99 5.53 -13.70
CA SER A 13 9.89 4.93 -12.73
C SER A 13 10.65 6.00 -11.96
N ALA A 14 11.35 5.61 -10.89
CA ALA A 14 12.22 6.51 -10.14
C ALA A 14 13.31 7.17 -11.02
N GLU A 15 13.72 6.50 -12.10
CA GLU A 15 14.67 6.98 -13.10
C GLU A 15 14.02 7.80 -14.24
N GLY A 16 12.69 7.99 -14.21
CA GLY A 16 11.94 8.77 -15.19
C GLY A 16 11.49 8.00 -16.43
N ASN A 17 11.56 6.66 -16.43
CA ASN A 17 11.09 5.86 -17.56
C ASN A 17 9.56 5.70 -17.53
N ALA A 18 8.89 6.03 -18.63
CA ALA A 18 7.43 5.92 -18.74
C ALA A 18 6.92 4.47 -18.70
N GLY A 19 5.65 4.30 -18.33
CA GLY A 19 4.99 2.99 -18.33
C GLY A 19 5.43 2.08 -17.19
N PHE A 20 5.81 2.65 -16.04
CA PHE A 20 6.32 1.90 -14.90
C PHE A 20 5.35 0.83 -14.40
N LEU A 21 4.03 1.09 -14.43
CA LEU A 21 3.04 0.11 -13.96
C LEU A 21 2.77 -1.02 -14.97
N ASN A 22 3.01 -0.79 -16.27
CA ASN A 22 2.74 -1.77 -17.33
C ASN A 22 3.52 -3.08 -17.12
N GLN A 23 4.73 -3.00 -16.55
CA GLN A 23 5.59 -4.16 -16.31
C GLN A 23 5.07 -5.12 -15.22
N TYR A 24 4.06 -4.69 -14.46
CA TYR A 24 3.46 -5.45 -13.36
C TYR A 24 2.10 -6.06 -13.72
N LYS A 25 1.59 -5.79 -14.93
CA LYS A 25 0.35 -6.40 -15.42
C LYS A 25 0.46 -7.92 -15.41
N GLY A 26 -0.55 -8.59 -14.88
CA GLY A 26 -0.56 -10.05 -14.69
C GLY A 26 0.14 -10.54 -13.43
N LYS A 27 0.70 -9.64 -12.59
CA LYS A 27 1.30 -9.98 -11.29
C LYS A 27 0.40 -9.51 -10.15
N VAL A 28 0.43 -10.23 -9.04
CA VAL A 28 -0.10 -9.71 -7.78
C VAL A 28 0.85 -8.64 -7.27
N THR A 29 0.35 -7.47 -6.90
CA THR A 29 1.22 -6.36 -6.45
C THR A 29 0.83 -5.86 -5.07
N LEU A 30 1.83 -5.51 -4.26
CA LEU A 30 1.63 -4.76 -3.03
C LEU A 30 2.21 -3.36 -3.23
N ILE A 31 1.33 -2.39 -3.41
CA ILE A 31 1.68 -0.98 -3.52
C ILE A 31 1.85 -0.42 -2.13
N ALA A 32 2.95 0.26 -1.86
CA ALA A 32 3.17 0.98 -0.61
C ALA A 32 3.61 2.41 -0.87
N ASN A 33 2.97 3.40 -0.21
CA ASN A 33 3.52 4.75 -0.25
C ASN A 33 4.74 4.83 0.66
N THR A 34 5.84 5.36 0.13
CA THR A 34 7.13 5.37 0.82
C THR A 34 7.65 6.78 1.01
N THR A 35 8.48 6.93 2.02
CA THR A 35 9.26 8.14 2.28
C THR A 35 10.55 7.74 3.00
N VAL A 36 11.44 8.69 3.25
CA VAL A 36 12.59 8.54 4.15
C VAL A 36 12.26 9.17 5.50
N GLY A 37 13.06 8.97 6.54
CA GLY A 37 12.86 9.80 7.74
C GLY A 37 11.80 9.34 8.73
N CYS A 38 11.11 8.23 8.46
CA CYS A 38 9.88 7.86 9.16
C CYS A 38 10.07 6.71 10.17
N GLY A 39 9.38 6.77 11.32
CA GLY A 39 9.30 5.64 12.26
C GLY A 39 8.60 4.41 11.68
N ASN A 40 7.97 4.55 10.51
CA ASN A 40 7.44 3.44 9.71
C ASN A 40 8.42 2.96 8.63
N ALA A 41 9.59 3.59 8.45
CA ALA A 41 10.52 3.29 7.37
C ALA A 41 11.21 1.93 7.51
N ASN A 42 11.32 1.42 8.73
CA ASN A 42 11.73 0.04 9.01
C ASN A 42 10.88 -1.00 8.27
N GLN A 43 9.65 -0.67 7.88
CA GLN A 43 8.79 -1.55 7.11
C GLN A 43 9.35 -1.86 5.72
N MET A 44 10.31 -1.08 5.19
CA MET A 44 11.04 -1.47 3.97
C MET A 44 11.71 -2.84 4.10
N GLU A 45 12.22 -3.18 5.28
CA GLU A 45 12.78 -4.51 5.56
C GLU A 45 11.70 -5.59 5.44
N VAL A 46 10.51 -5.35 5.98
CA VAL A 46 9.38 -6.29 5.90
C VAL A 46 8.84 -6.42 4.48
N LEU A 47 8.76 -5.32 3.74
CA LEU A 47 8.42 -5.33 2.33
C LEU A 47 9.44 -6.12 1.52
N GLN A 48 10.74 -6.00 1.82
CA GLN A 48 11.77 -6.81 1.18
C GLN A 48 11.62 -8.30 1.51
N MET A 49 11.30 -8.66 2.77
CA MET A 49 11.01 -10.05 3.12
C MET A 49 9.83 -10.64 2.31
N LEU A 50 8.77 -9.87 2.08
CA LEU A 50 7.66 -10.29 1.22
C LEU A 50 8.10 -10.42 -0.25
N GLN A 51 8.91 -9.49 -0.74
CA GLN A 51 9.50 -9.54 -2.08
C GLN A 51 10.36 -10.79 -2.27
N ASP A 52 11.22 -11.13 -1.32
CA ASP A 52 12.06 -12.33 -1.38
C ASP A 52 11.23 -13.61 -1.34
N LYS A 53 10.16 -13.63 -0.53
CA LYS A 53 9.31 -14.82 -0.32
C LYS A 53 8.46 -15.16 -1.55
N TYR A 54 7.96 -14.17 -2.27
CA TYR A 54 6.96 -14.35 -3.34
C TYR A 54 7.36 -13.80 -4.71
N GLY A 55 8.48 -13.06 -4.83
CA GLY A 55 8.91 -12.41 -6.08
C GLY A 55 8.95 -13.36 -7.28
N ASP A 56 9.58 -14.51 -7.10
CA ASP A 56 9.69 -15.56 -8.13
C ASP A 56 8.38 -16.31 -8.40
N LYS A 57 7.31 -16.01 -7.65
CA LYS A 57 6.00 -16.67 -7.75
C LYS A 57 4.93 -15.79 -8.40
N GLY A 58 5.33 -14.67 -9.03
CA GLY A 58 4.40 -13.75 -9.70
C GLY A 58 3.85 -12.65 -8.78
N PHE A 59 4.54 -12.36 -7.68
CA PHE A 59 4.26 -11.23 -6.80
C PHE A 59 5.31 -10.12 -6.95
N GLN A 60 4.93 -8.87 -6.68
CA GLN A 60 5.85 -7.75 -6.69
C GLN A 60 5.45 -6.67 -5.67
N VAL A 61 6.42 -6.19 -4.88
CA VAL A 61 6.26 -4.94 -4.13
C VAL A 61 6.52 -3.76 -5.05
N ILE A 62 5.74 -2.69 -4.91
CA ILE A 62 5.94 -1.43 -5.64
C ILE A 62 5.92 -0.27 -4.64
N ALA A 63 7.00 0.51 -4.62
CA ALA A 63 7.10 1.69 -3.80
C ALA A 63 6.67 2.96 -4.57
N ILE A 64 5.79 3.74 -3.96
CA ILE A 64 5.28 5.01 -4.51
C ILE A 64 5.70 6.16 -3.59
N PRO A 65 6.80 6.86 -3.90
CA PRO A 65 7.33 7.90 -3.03
C PRO A 65 6.38 9.10 -2.90
N THR A 66 6.23 9.63 -1.69
CA THR A 66 5.46 10.86 -1.43
C THR A 66 5.99 11.61 -0.19
N ASN A 67 5.75 12.92 -0.17
CA ASN A 67 6.09 13.81 0.95
C ASN A 67 4.84 14.29 1.73
N ASP A 68 3.65 13.75 1.41
CA ASP A 68 2.38 14.27 1.94
C ASP A 68 2.21 14.18 3.45
N TYR A 69 2.95 13.30 4.12
CA TYR A 69 2.78 13.02 5.55
C TYR A 69 4.03 13.38 6.33
N CYS A 70 3.82 13.87 7.57
CA CYS A 70 4.90 14.23 8.47
C CYS A 70 5.86 13.06 8.69
N GLY A 71 7.15 13.31 8.46
CA GLY A 71 8.22 12.49 8.99
C GLY A 71 8.62 13.03 10.37
N PRO A 72 8.83 12.20 11.39
CA PRO A 72 9.26 12.63 12.72
C PRO A 72 10.70 13.17 12.78
N GLY A 73 11.36 13.41 11.65
CA GLY A 73 12.76 13.83 11.61
C GLY A 73 13.70 12.82 12.28
N ILE A 74 13.34 11.54 12.24
CA ILE A 74 14.03 10.48 12.99
C ILE A 74 15.30 10.02 12.28
N THR A 75 15.33 10.03 10.94
CA THR A 75 16.50 9.57 10.19
C THR A 75 17.64 10.57 10.30
N LYS A 76 18.85 10.06 10.55
CA LYS A 76 20.09 10.84 10.66
C LYS A 76 20.92 10.73 9.37
N GLY A 77 21.92 11.60 9.24
CA GLY A 77 22.84 11.59 8.10
C GLY A 77 22.20 12.10 6.80
N LYS A 78 22.71 11.65 5.64
CA LYS A 78 22.34 12.20 4.33
C LYS A 78 20.85 12.12 3.97
N TRP A 79 20.07 11.33 4.70
CA TRP A 79 18.63 11.08 4.45
C TRP A 79 17.71 11.95 5.32
N SER A 80 18.25 12.78 6.22
CA SER A 80 17.46 13.57 7.16
C SER A 80 16.63 14.69 6.51
N GLU A 81 16.92 15.05 5.27
CA GLU A 81 16.27 16.17 4.56
C GLU A 81 14.98 15.79 3.82
N GLY A 82 14.57 14.52 3.89
CA GLY A 82 13.44 14.01 3.12
C GLY A 82 13.85 13.57 1.71
N ILE A 83 12.84 13.32 0.86
CA ILE A 83 13.05 13.02 -0.56
C ILE A 83 12.72 14.24 -1.41
N THR A 84 13.47 14.43 -2.50
CA THR A 84 13.18 15.45 -3.52
C THR A 84 12.61 14.83 -4.79
N CYS A 85 12.86 13.55 -5.02
CA CYS A 85 12.36 12.78 -6.16
C CYS A 85 12.21 11.28 -5.82
N GLY A 86 11.70 10.49 -6.76
CA GLY A 86 11.55 9.04 -6.58
C GLY A 86 12.88 8.31 -6.40
N ALA A 87 13.93 8.75 -7.12
CA ALA A 87 15.27 8.17 -7.02
C ALA A 87 15.89 8.30 -5.61
N ASP A 88 15.56 9.35 -4.85
CA ASP A 88 16.04 9.50 -3.47
C ASP A 88 15.45 8.40 -2.57
N SER A 89 14.16 8.10 -2.73
CA SER A 89 13.49 7.03 -1.99
C SER A 89 14.03 5.64 -2.37
N GLN A 90 14.29 5.43 -3.67
CA GLN A 90 14.90 4.20 -4.16
C GLN A 90 16.31 4.01 -3.60
N ALA A 91 17.14 5.05 -3.64
CA ALA A 91 18.49 5.01 -3.11
C ALA A 91 18.50 4.75 -1.60
N TYR A 92 17.58 5.36 -0.84
CA TYR A 92 17.42 5.06 0.59
C TYR A 92 17.05 3.60 0.84
N GLY A 93 16.03 3.08 0.15
CA GLY A 93 15.62 1.68 0.30
C GLY A 93 16.77 0.72 0.01
N LYS A 94 17.53 0.97 -1.05
CA LYS A 94 18.69 0.15 -1.42
C LYS A 94 19.84 0.27 -0.42
N ASP A 95 20.25 1.50 -0.09
CA ASP A 95 21.43 1.74 0.75
C ASP A 95 21.20 1.32 2.21
N VAL A 96 19.98 1.47 2.72
CA VAL A 96 19.65 1.27 4.13
C VAL A 96 19.04 -0.11 4.40
N TYR A 97 18.19 -0.61 3.50
CA TYR A 97 17.43 -1.85 3.69
C TYR A 97 17.75 -2.92 2.64
N GLY A 98 18.63 -2.65 1.67
CA GLY A 98 18.97 -3.61 0.63
C GLY A 98 17.81 -3.95 -0.30
N THR A 99 16.84 -3.04 -0.49
CA THR A 99 15.64 -3.35 -1.25
C THR A 99 15.94 -3.64 -2.73
N THR A 100 15.17 -4.56 -3.31
CA THR A 100 15.29 -4.98 -4.71
C THR A 100 14.05 -4.69 -5.56
N PHE A 101 12.94 -4.30 -4.92
CA PHE A 101 11.69 -3.97 -5.59
C PHE A 101 11.70 -2.60 -6.26
N GLY A 102 10.76 -2.37 -7.19
CA GLY A 102 10.69 -1.16 -8.00
C GLY A 102 10.15 0.06 -7.27
N PHE A 103 10.63 1.24 -7.67
CA PHE A 103 10.19 2.55 -7.19
C PHE A 103 9.70 3.40 -8.38
N SER A 104 8.66 4.18 -8.15
CA SER A 104 8.15 5.17 -9.11
C SER A 104 8.74 6.57 -8.87
N GLU A 105 8.39 7.51 -9.75
CA GLU A 105 8.53 8.93 -9.47
C GLU A 105 7.76 9.36 -8.20
N MET A 106 8.13 10.49 -7.62
CA MET A 106 7.42 11.03 -6.46
C MET A 106 6.10 11.67 -6.91
N VAL A 107 5.00 11.33 -6.23
CA VAL A 107 3.67 11.78 -6.60
C VAL A 107 2.88 12.33 -5.40
N GLY A 108 1.86 13.14 -5.68
CA GLY A 108 0.85 13.54 -4.71
C GLY A 108 -0.14 12.41 -4.43
N SER A 109 -0.49 12.22 -3.16
CA SER A 109 -1.44 11.21 -2.67
C SER A 109 -2.80 11.85 -2.33
N VAL A 110 -3.62 11.16 -1.54
CA VAL A 110 -4.95 11.62 -1.10
C VAL A 110 -5.04 11.66 0.43
N PRO A 111 -4.28 12.55 1.10
CA PRO A 111 -4.27 12.60 2.56
C PRO A 111 -5.66 12.96 3.11
N HIS A 112 -6.09 12.26 4.15
CA HIS A 112 -7.31 12.61 4.88
C HIS A 112 -7.10 13.95 5.64
N ASP A 113 -8.07 14.87 5.65
CA ASP A 113 -7.92 16.19 6.32
C ASP A 113 -7.48 16.10 7.79
N LYS A 114 -7.97 15.10 8.54
CA LYS A 114 -7.56 14.80 9.93
C LYS A 114 -6.09 14.40 10.13
N VAL A 115 -5.31 14.12 9.08
CA VAL A 115 -3.89 13.71 9.23
C VAL A 115 -2.92 14.90 9.24
N SER A 116 -3.40 16.10 8.95
CA SER A 116 -2.63 17.33 9.02
C SER A 116 -3.36 18.38 9.85
N GLU A 117 -2.63 19.10 10.71
CA GLU A 117 -3.16 20.28 11.41
C GLU A 117 -3.53 21.40 10.42
N THR A 118 -2.89 21.41 9.24
CA THR A 118 -3.17 22.36 8.15
C THR A 118 -3.41 21.59 6.86
N PRO A 119 -4.68 21.26 6.53
CA PRO A 119 -5.03 20.57 5.30
C PRO A 119 -4.45 21.25 4.05
N GLY A 120 -3.92 20.44 3.12
CA GLY A 120 -3.26 20.92 1.91
C GLY A 120 -1.80 21.33 2.07
N ILE A 121 -1.22 21.13 3.26
CA ILE A 121 0.21 21.23 3.53
C ILE A 121 0.79 19.83 3.84
N ASN A 122 1.91 19.52 3.22
CA ASN A 122 2.61 18.24 3.28
C ASN A 122 3.53 18.13 4.52
N GLY A 123 4.17 16.98 4.70
CA GLY A 123 5.03 16.70 5.84
C GLY A 123 6.27 17.60 5.99
N LEU A 124 6.59 18.40 4.97
CA LEU A 124 7.70 19.37 4.98
C LEU A 124 7.22 20.83 5.13
N GLY A 125 5.94 21.05 5.45
CA GLY A 125 5.38 22.40 5.55
C GLY A 125 5.17 23.10 4.20
N LYS A 126 5.21 22.36 3.08
CA LYS A 126 4.98 22.89 1.73
C LYS A 126 3.60 22.49 1.24
N LYS A 127 3.05 23.21 0.25
CA LYS A 127 1.78 22.81 -0.38
C LYS A 127 1.89 21.39 -0.96
N ASN A 128 0.87 20.55 -0.76
CA ASN A 128 0.80 19.23 -1.38
C ASN A 128 0.85 19.34 -2.91
N LEU A 129 1.43 18.31 -3.53
CA LEU A 129 1.21 18.09 -4.95
C LEU A 129 -0.28 17.75 -5.19
N PRO A 130 -0.83 18.06 -6.38
CA PRO A 130 -2.15 17.55 -6.74
C PRO A 130 -2.20 16.02 -6.61
N PRO A 131 -3.32 15.43 -6.17
CA PRO A 131 -3.49 13.98 -6.13
C PRO A 131 -3.22 13.36 -7.50
N HIS A 132 -2.34 12.36 -7.53
CA HIS A 132 -2.00 11.64 -8.74
C HIS A 132 -3.11 10.68 -9.14
N GLU A 133 -3.27 10.43 -10.45
CA GLU A 133 -4.30 9.54 -11.00
C GLU A 133 -4.27 8.15 -10.33
N LEU A 134 -3.08 7.61 -10.04
CA LEU A 134 -2.92 6.35 -9.30
C LEU A 134 -3.75 6.30 -8.02
N TYR A 135 -3.61 7.32 -7.16
CA TYR A 135 -4.31 7.33 -5.88
C TYR A 135 -5.79 7.68 -6.03
N LEU A 136 -6.17 8.44 -7.05
CA LEU A 136 -7.57 8.68 -7.39
C LEU A 136 -8.26 7.39 -7.85
N THR A 137 -7.60 6.56 -8.67
CA THR A 137 -8.12 5.26 -9.08
C THR A 137 -8.19 4.28 -7.91
N ILE A 138 -7.18 4.24 -7.04
CA ILE A 138 -7.24 3.45 -5.80
C ILE A 138 -8.42 3.91 -4.92
N GLN A 139 -8.66 5.22 -4.80
CA GLN A 139 -9.81 5.76 -4.08
C GLN A 139 -11.14 5.29 -4.70
N GLU A 140 -11.27 5.26 -6.02
CA GLU A 140 -12.44 4.71 -6.71
C GLU A 140 -12.64 3.21 -6.42
N HIS A 141 -11.56 2.42 -6.38
CA HIS A 141 -11.61 1.01 -6.00
C HIS A 141 -12.15 0.82 -4.59
N GLN A 142 -11.66 1.61 -3.62
CA GLN A 142 -12.13 1.55 -2.23
C GLN A 142 -13.61 1.96 -2.10
N ARG A 143 -14.04 2.99 -2.84
CA ARG A 143 -15.46 3.37 -2.91
C ARG A 143 -16.33 2.24 -3.47
N ALA A 144 -15.87 1.57 -4.51
CA ALA A 144 -16.57 0.43 -5.10
C ALA A 144 -16.67 -0.75 -4.12
N PHE A 145 -15.59 -1.04 -3.39
CA PHE A 145 -15.58 -2.08 -2.36
C PHE A 145 -16.59 -1.77 -1.26
N LYS A 146 -16.58 -0.54 -0.73
CA LYS A 146 -17.55 -0.07 0.26
C LYS A 146 -18.99 -0.17 -0.23
N ALA A 147 -19.26 0.25 -1.47
CA ALA A 147 -20.59 0.16 -2.07
C ALA A 147 -21.06 -1.29 -2.24
N LYS A 148 -20.17 -2.19 -2.68
CA LYS A 148 -20.47 -3.63 -2.83
C LYS A 148 -20.83 -4.26 -1.48
N ASN A 149 -20.02 -4.00 -0.44
CA ASN A 149 -20.29 -4.49 0.92
C ASN A 149 -21.64 -4.00 1.46
N ILE A 150 -21.97 -2.72 1.26
CA ILE A 150 -23.29 -2.16 1.65
C ILE A 150 -24.43 -2.90 0.94
N ASN A 151 -24.30 -3.13 -0.37
CA ASN A 151 -25.33 -3.80 -1.17
C ASN A 151 -25.53 -5.26 -0.79
N GLU A 152 -24.45 -5.96 -0.43
CA GLU A 152 -24.47 -7.38 -0.05
C GLU A 152 -24.87 -7.59 1.42
N GLY A 153 -24.98 -6.52 2.20
CA GLY A 153 -25.19 -6.61 3.65
C GLY A 153 -23.96 -7.18 4.38
N THR A 154 -22.81 -7.20 3.72
CA THR A 154 -21.54 -7.66 4.28
C THR A 154 -20.96 -6.53 5.11
N PRO A 155 -20.65 -6.73 6.40
CA PRO A 155 -19.93 -5.73 7.18
C PRO A 155 -18.64 -5.35 6.45
N THR A 156 -18.35 -4.05 6.35
CA THR A 156 -17.00 -3.60 6.01
C THR A 156 -16.10 -4.10 7.14
N GLU A 157 -15.36 -5.17 6.87
CA GLU A 157 -14.84 -6.08 7.89
C GLU A 157 -14.15 -5.37 9.06
N SER A 158 -14.71 -5.53 10.25
CA SER A 158 -13.91 -5.81 11.44
C SER A 158 -13.82 -7.33 11.49
N GLN A 159 -12.64 -7.88 11.24
CA GLN A 159 -12.37 -9.25 11.63
C GLN A 159 -11.94 -9.23 13.10
N ASP A 160 -12.18 -10.30 13.86
CA ASP A 160 -11.77 -10.34 15.27
C ASP A 160 -10.27 -10.68 15.38
N TYR A 161 -9.42 -9.90 14.70
CA TYR A 161 -7.98 -10.03 14.79
C TYR A 161 -7.47 -9.48 16.11
N TYR A 162 -6.42 -10.09 16.65
CA TYR A 162 -5.73 -9.56 17.82
C TYR A 162 -5.08 -8.19 17.54
N SER A 163 -4.62 -7.97 16.32
CA SER A 163 -4.12 -6.69 15.84
C SER A 163 -5.28 -5.72 15.62
N TYR A 164 -5.35 -4.72 16.48
CA TYR A 164 -6.20 -3.55 16.29
C TYR A 164 -6.01 -2.90 14.89
N TRP A 165 -4.78 -2.94 14.36
CA TRP A 165 -4.43 -2.29 13.10
C TRP A 165 -4.94 -3.04 11.87
N LEU A 166 -5.14 -4.35 11.94
CA LEU A 166 -5.85 -5.08 10.87
C LEU A 166 -7.35 -4.75 10.84
N ASN A 167 -7.89 -4.28 11.97
CA ASN A 167 -9.31 -3.96 12.14
C ASN A 167 -9.62 -2.48 11.90
N TYR A 168 -8.61 -1.68 11.57
CA TYR A 168 -8.73 -0.23 11.54
C TYR A 168 -7.95 0.40 10.37
N GLY A 169 -8.59 1.31 9.65
CA GLY A 169 -7.99 2.11 8.59
C GLY A 169 -8.78 3.38 8.32
N PHE A 170 -8.14 4.41 7.76
CA PHE A 170 -8.82 5.65 7.39
C PHE A 170 -9.76 5.39 6.21
N ASP A 171 -11.07 5.36 6.46
CA ASP A 171 -12.12 5.12 5.46
C ASP A 171 -11.81 3.95 4.51
N ASN A 172 -11.27 2.84 5.06
CA ASN A 172 -10.84 1.66 4.30
C ASN A 172 -9.84 1.99 3.16
N GLY A 173 -8.98 2.98 3.37
CA GLY A 173 -7.99 3.42 2.39
C GLY A 173 -8.56 4.32 1.28
N GLU A 174 -9.82 4.77 1.36
CA GLU A 174 -10.36 5.81 0.48
C GLU A 174 -9.58 7.12 0.66
N TRP A 175 -9.23 7.42 1.91
CA TRP A 175 -8.34 8.51 2.28
C TRP A 175 -7.15 7.95 3.03
N MET A 176 -5.97 8.48 2.76
CA MET A 176 -4.74 7.93 3.30
C MET A 176 -4.41 8.55 4.66
N GLY A 177 -4.03 7.68 5.60
CA GLY A 177 -3.76 8.01 6.99
C GLY A 177 -2.33 8.48 7.28
N GLY A 178 -1.37 8.25 6.38
CA GLY A 178 0.04 8.39 6.72
C GLY A 178 1.02 7.69 5.76
N ASN A 179 2.28 7.69 6.18
CA ASN A 179 3.35 6.97 5.48
C ASN A 179 3.19 5.45 5.65
N PHE A 180 3.50 4.70 4.59
CA PHE A 180 3.43 3.23 4.54
C PHE A 180 2.02 2.65 4.63
N GLU A 181 1.00 3.32 4.10
CA GLU A 181 -0.21 2.62 3.66
C GLU A 181 0.09 1.68 2.51
N LYS A 182 -0.68 0.59 2.45
CA LYS A 182 -0.45 -0.50 1.51
C LYS A 182 -1.74 -0.94 0.87
N TYR A 183 -1.68 -1.22 -0.43
CA TYR A 183 -2.80 -1.74 -1.21
C TYR A 183 -2.35 -3.01 -1.91
N LEU A 184 -2.98 -4.12 -1.58
CA LEU A 184 -2.78 -5.40 -2.27
C LEU A 184 -3.70 -5.43 -3.48
N VAL A 185 -3.12 -5.68 -4.65
CA VAL A 185 -3.77 -5.59 -5.95
C VAL A 185 -3.68 -6.93 -6.65
N ASP A 186 -4.79 -7.34 -7.25
CA ASP A 186 -4.83 -8.56 -8.05
C ASP A 186 -4.05 -8.43 -9.37
N LYS A 187 -3.96 -9.55 -10.10
CA LYS A 187 -3.26 -9.65 -11.40
C LYS A 187 -3.82 -8.74 -12.49
N ASP A 188 -5.08 -8.31 -12.36
CA ASP A 188 -5.78 -7.49 -13.34
C ASP A 188 -5.72 -6.00 -12.99
N GLY A 189 -5.17 -5.66 -11.82
CA GLY A 189 -4.92 -4.29 -11.38
C GLY A 189 -6.07 -3.69 -10.58
N PHE A 190 -6.83 -4.51 -9.85
CA PHE A 190 -7.87 -4.06 -8.93
C PHE A 190 -7.46 -4.30 -7.48
N VAL A 191 -7.70 -3.31 -6.61
CA VAL A 191 -7.33 -3.44 -5.20
C VAL A 191 -8.23 -4.47 -4.51
N ALA A 192 -7.60 -5.50 -3.94
CA ALA A 192 -8.26 -6.57 -3.20
C ALA A 192 -8.30 -6.30 -1.69
N LYS A 193 -7.23 -5.72 -1.13
CA LYS A 193 -7.14 -5.38 0.31
C LYS A 193 -6.37 -4.10 0.53
N HIS A 194 -6.75 -3.38 1.59
CA HIS A 194 -6.04 -2.22 2.13
C HIS A 194 -5.41 -2.60 3.47
N TYR A 195 -4.19 -2.10 3.73
CA TYR A 195 -3.57 -2.14 5.04
C TYR A 195 -3.09 -0.74 5.40
N GLN A 196 -3.44 -0.31 6.60
CA GLN A 196 -3.06 1.01 7.08
C GLN A 196 -1.56 1.14 7.38
N CYS A 197 -1.16 2.38 7.68
CA CYS A 197 0.22 2.81 7.92
C CYS A 197 1.03 1.91 8.86
N THR A 198 0.41 1.46 9.95
CA THR A 198 1.10 0.77 11.06
C THR A 198 1.14 -0.75 10.89
N THR A 199 0.29 -1.31 10.02
CA THR A 199 0.28 -2.76 9.75
C THR A 199 1.64 -3.17 9.20
N LEU A 200 2.28 -4.17 9.82
CA LEU A 200 3.65 -4.65 9.59
C LEU A 200 4.79 -3.80 10.19
N ASN A 201 4.52 -2.75 10.95
CA ASN A 201 5.59 -2.00 11.63
C ASN A 201 6.18 -2.80 12.81
N TYR A 202 7.37 -3.38 12.68
CA TYR A 202 7.98 -4.15 13.77
C TYR A 202 9.50 -4.07 13.76
N ASP A 203 10.03 -2.89 14.06
CA ASP A 203 11.41 -2.65 14.49
C ASP A 203 11.60 -1.14 14.75
N VAL A 204 12.83 -0.74 15.09
CA VAL A 204 13.31 0.63 15.00
C VAL A 204 13.82 0.91 13.58
N GLU A 205 13.69 2.17 13.14
CA GLU A 205 14.32 2.65 11.91
C GLU A 205 15.84 2.35 11.91
N ALA A 206 16.37 1.86 10.79
CA ALA A 206 17.70 1.26 10.75
C ALA A 206 18.84 2.22 11.14
N THR A 207 18.74 3.51 10.81
CA THR A 207 19.78 4.51 11.14
C THR A 207 19.82 4.87 12.63
N LEU A 208 18.76 4.55 13.38
CA LEU A 208 18.75 4.70 14.84
C LEU A 208 19.33 3.48 15.58
N LYS A 209 19.37 2.29 14.96
CA LYS A 209 19.70 1.03 15.67
C LYS A 209 21.03 1.09 16.43
N GLU A 210 22.03 1.80 15.91
CA GLU A 210 23.34 1.93 16.57
C GLU A 210 23.35 2.91 17.75
N ASN A 211 22.53 3.95 17.72
CA ASN A 211 22.61 5.07 18.67
C ASN A 211 21.44 5.12 19.66
N GLU A 212 20.28 4.60 19.29
CA GLU A 212 19.02 4.64 20.03
C GLU A 212 18.26 3.30 19.92
N PRO A 213 18.87 2.16 20.30
CA PRO A 213 18.29 0.82 20.13
C PRO A 213 17.02 0.59 20.96
N THR A 214 16.71 1.47 21.90
CA THR A 214 15.50 1.42 22.75
C THR A 214 14.40 2.37 22.28
N ALA A 215 14.54 3.03 21.13
CA ALA A 215 13.43 3.76 20.52
C ALA A 215 12.25 2.77 20.39
N GLY A 216 11.12 3.09 21.00
CA GLY A 216 10.01 2.14 21.08
C GLY A 216 9.44 1.83 19.69
N LEU A 217 8.94 0.60 19.50
CA LEU A 217 8.30 0.11 18.27
C LEU A 217 7.08 0.92 17.80
N GLY A 218 6.65 1.92 18.57
CA GLY A 218 5.37 2.60 18.43
C GLY A 218 4.31 2.05 19.41
N LEU A 219 3.25 2.84 19.62
CA LEU A 219 2.17 2.49 20.54
C LEU A 219 1.47 1.19 20.09
N GLY A 220 1.28 0.27 21.03
CA GLY A 220 0.53 -0.96 20.78
C GLY A 220 1.22 -1.96 19.84
N ARG A 221 2.55 -1.89 19.67
CA ARG A 221 3.31 -2.84 18.86
C ARG A 221 3.91 -3.96 19.72
N SER A 222 3.86 -5.19 19.19
CA SER A 222 4.48 -6.36 19.80
C SER A 222 4.82 -7.39 18.73
N ARG A 223 5.73 -8.33 19.06
CA ARG A 223 6.06 -9.44 18.15
C ARG A 223 4.83 -10.24 17.74
N LYS A 224 3.94 -10.52 18.70
CA LYS A 224 2.70 -11.27 18.46
C LYS A 224 1.79 -10.56 17.46
N ILE A 225 1.64 -9.24 17.58
CA ILE A 225 0.85 -8.43 16.63
C ILE A 225 1.47 -8.48 15.24
N PHE A 226 2.79 -8.32 15.15
CA PHE A 226 3.50 -8.41 13.88
C PHE A 226 3.35 -9.79 13.22
N GLU A 227 3.52 -10.88 13.98
CA GLU A 227 3.41 -12.23 13.45
C GLU A 227 2.00 -12.53 12.91
N GLU A 228 0.94 -12.05 13.58
CA GLU A 228 -0.43 -12.15 13.08
C GLU A 228 -0.62 -11.31 11.80
N GLU A 229 -0.21 -10.05 11.80
CA GLU A 229 -0.28 -9.18 10.62
C GLU A 229 0.45 -9.77 9.42
N PHE A 230 1.66 -10.27 9.64
CA PHE A 230 2.47 -10.88 8.58
C PHE A 230 1.82 -12.15 8.04
N ALA A 231 1.23 -12.97 8.91
CA ALA A 231 0.49 -14.17 8.49
C ALA A 231 -0.74 -13.81 7.65
N VAL A 232 -1.54 -12.83 8.07
CA VAL A 232 -2.73 -12.37 7.34
C VAL A 232 -2.36 -11.78 5.99
N VAL A 233 -1.33 -10.93 5.92
CA VAL A 233 -0.85 -10.37 4.66
C VAL A 233 -0.33 -11.46 3.73
N CYS A 234 0.41 -12.44 4.25
CA CYS A 234 0.85 -13.61 3.49
C CYS A 234 -0.32 -14.41 2.92
N GLN A 235 -1.34 -14.68 3.74
CA GLN A 235 -2.52 -15.41 3.32
C GLN A 235 -3.21 -14.71 2.14
N HIS A 236 -3.48 -13.40 2.25
CA HIS A 236 -4.13 -12.66 1.18
C HIS A 236 -3.30 -12.63 -0.12
N ILE A 237 -1.96 -12.56 -0.01
CA ILE A 237 -1.07 -12.68 -1.19
C ILE A 237 -1.22 -14.06 -1.81
N GLU A 238 -1.17 -15.12 -1.01
CA GLU A 238 -1.27 -16.51 -1.47
C GLU A 238 -2.62 -16.81 -2.12
N GLU A 239 -3.72 -16.26 -1.60
CA GLU A 239 -5.06 -16.35 -2.19
C GLU A 239 -5.11 -15.76 -3.61
N LEU A 240 -4.54 -14.56 -3.81
CA LEU A 240 -4.48 -13.95 -5.14
C LEU A 240 -3.53 -14.70 -6.08
N LEU A 241 -2.41 -15.20 -5.57
CA LEU A 241 -1.48 -16.04 -6.35
C LEU A 241 -2.12 -17.39 -6.76
N ALA A 242 -3.05 -17.92 -5.95
CA ALA A 242 -3.83 -19.11 -6.27
C ALA A 242 -4.94 -18.86 -7.32
N GLY A 243 -5.12 -17.61 -7.76
CA GLY A 243 -6.04 -17.24 -8.84
C GLY A 243 -7.27 -16.47 -8.39
N ASN A 244 -7.43 -16.19 -7.09
CA ASN A 244 -8.48 -15.29 -6.63
C ASN A 244 -8.26 -13.87 -7.20
N THR A 245 -9.34 -13.13 -7.36
CA THR A 245 -9.33 -11.73 -7.82
C THR A 245 -9.97 -10.82 -6.79
N ALA A 246 -9.74 -9.51 -6.90
CA ALA A 246 -10.43 -8.54 -6.07
C ALA A 246 -11.95 -8.68 -6.26
N SER A 247 -12.72 -8.51 -5.18
CA SER A 247 -14.19 -8.62 -5.26
C SER A 247 -14.82 -7.56 -6.16
N ILE A 248 -14.13 -6.44 -6.38
CA ILE A 248 -14.52 -5.36 -7.29
C ILE A 248 -14.06 -5.56 -8.74
N ASN A 249 -13.34 -6.65 -9.03
CA ASN A 249 -12.85 -6.92 -10.37
C ASN A 249 -14.06 -7.14 -11.32
N PRO A 250 -14.21 -6.37 -12.41
CA PRO A 250 -15.37 -6.45 -13.30
C PRO A 250 -15.61 -7.84 -13.90
N ALA A 251 -14.56 -8.66 -14.05
CA ALA A 251 -14.68 -10.02 -14.58
C ALA A 251 -15.49 -10.95 -13.64
N VAL A 252 -15.51 -10.68 -12.33
CA VAL A 252 -16.26 -11.46 -11.34
C VAL A 252 -17.77 -11.33 -11.58
N ASP A 253 -18.26 -10.10 -11.77
CA ASP A 253 -19.68 -9.86 -12.00
C ASP A 253 -20.13 -10.43 -13.36
N GLU A 254 -19.27 -10.40 -14.37
CA GLU A 254 -19.54 -11.04 -15.67
C GLU A 254 -19.64 -12.57 -15.56
N GLU A 255 -18.79 -13.21 -14.77
CA GLU A 255 -18.81 -14.65 -14.54
C GLU A 255 -20.09 -15.07 -13.79
N LEU A 256 -20.46 -14.33 -12.74
CA LEU A 256 -21.70 -14.55 -11.99
C LEU A 256 -22.95 -14.39 -12.88
N ALA A 257 -22.97 -13.40 -13.77
CA ALA A 257 -24.06 -13.21 -14.72
C ALA A 257 -24.17 -14.37 -15.74
N LYS A 258 -23.03 -14.90 -16.21
CA LYS A 258 -22.98 -16.07 -17.09
C LYS A 258 -23.49 -17.33 -16.38
N LEU A 259 -23.08 -17.58 -15.14
CA LEU A 259 -23.53 -18.73 -14.35
C LEU A 259 -25.03 -18.65 -14.04
N SER A 260 -25.53 -17.47 -13.68
CA SER A 260 -26.95 -17.25 -13.38
C SER A 260 -27.84 -17.47 -14.62
N SER A 261 -27.40 -16.98 -15.79
CA SER A 261 -28.14 -17.18 -17.05
C SER A 261 -28.15 -18.63 -17.54
N GLN A 262 -27.06 -19.38 -17.36
CA GLN A 262 -27.02 -20.82 -17.64
C GLN A 262 -27.94 -21.61 -16.71
N SER A 263 -28.02 -21.24 -15.43
CA SER A 263 -28.88 -21.88 -14.44
C SER A 263 -30.36 -21.71 -14.75
N ILE A 264 -30.76 -20.56 -15.30
CA ILE A 264 -32.13 -20.27 -15.74
C ILE A 264 -32.48 -21.03 -17.04
N SER A 265 -31.50 -21.28 -17.92
CA SER A 265 -31.75 -22.05 -19.16
C SER A 265 -31.89 -23.57 -18.95
N LEU A 266 -31.47 -24.07 -17.78
CA LEU A 266 -31.50 -25.49 -17.42
C LEU A 266 -32.67 -25.85 -16.48
N ALA A 267 -33.48 -24.86 -16.07
CA ALA A 267 -34.69 -25.01 -15.24
C ALA A 267 -35.95 -24.82 -16.09
#